data_AF-A0A1G3H875-F1
#
_entry.id   AF-A0A1G3H875-F1
#
_cell.length_a   1.000
_cell.length_b   1.000
_cell.length_c   1.000
_cell.angle_alpha   90.00
_cell.angle_beta   90.00
_cell.angle_gamma   90.00
#
_symmetry.space_group_name_H-M   'P 1'
#
loop_
_entity.id
_entity.type
_entity.pdbx_description
1 polymer ?
#
loop_
_entity_poly.entity_id
_entity_poly.type
_entity_poly.pdbx_seq_one_letter_code
_entity_poly.pdbx_strand_id
1 'polypeptide(L)'
;MDLSKLNALLIDDIPEMRSSVRIQLADCGLERCDTARNVKEAVDRISAKRYDLIVCDYNLGQGADGQQLLELVRRRKILPLTTVFLMITGETGYEQVSTAAEYSPDDYLIKPFTSQTLQTRLERIIDKKQALRTVYQHLGERGERQKALAECDAMLAQQSRYALDLLRIKGDLLLDTQRNDDALALYQSVLDQRATPWASVGMARALAAKGDGAAAKEHLSNAIEAYPNYLAAYDSLASLLEKDDSAAAQQVVEQALKVAPSTQRQRQLGALALGNKDFSRAEEAFRRTVEKDRTGFFKSHDDYSGLAKSRVEQGKVQEALTAIKEMGQHFTRSAELTVRQAAVESIVHAKAGNPAAAKAALDRALEAAGTNGEIDVSASLELANACFAAGDQDQAKRILKNVAEDHQENDAVLEQAQAVFRSAGLDDEGEIFLEATRERMIRLNNDAVALAKSGELDKASAMLDEAADRLHNNAQVAINAAIAAMMRIQRQGASAELIDKAHRYITQANRANPDHPRLGEAVQLYRKFAPPDALPLKVNL
;
A
#
# COMPACT_ATOMS: atom_id res chain seq x y z
N MET A 1 9.96 -5.94 35.56
CA MET A 1 8.73 -5.64 34.79
C MET A 1 7.75 -6.78 35.00
N ASP A 2 6.46 -6.52 35.22
CA ASP A 2 5.47 -7.60 35.40
C ASP A 2 4.89 -8.00 34.04
N LEU A 3 5.39 -9.10 33.46
CA LEU A 3 4.93 -9.63 32.17
C LEU A 3 3.64 -10.47 32.28
N SER A 4 3.18 -10.78 33.49
CA SER A 4 2.03 -11.68 33.73
C SER A 4 0.70 -11.13 33.20
N LYS A 5 0.62 -9.81 33.00
CA LYS A 5 -0.58 -9.11 32.53
C LYS A 5 -0.64 -8.91 31.02
N LEU A 6 0.43 -9.22 30.29
CA LEU A 6 0.49 -9.02 28.84
C LEU A 6 -0.21 -10.18 28.11
N ASN A 7 -0.95 -9.84 27.06
CA ASN A 7 -1.46 -10.84 26.12
C ASN A 7 -0.41 -11.05 25.02
N ALA A 8 0.16 -12.26 24.92
CA ALA A 8 1.10 -12.60 23.86
C ALA A 8 0.52 -13.55 22.82
N LEU A 9 1.04 -13.44 21.59
CA LEU A 9 0.83 -14.39 20.50
C LEU A 9 2.18 -14.89 20.00
N LEU A 10 2.38 -16.21 20.00
CA LEU A 10 3.53 -16.88 19.41
C LEU A 10 3.15 -17.51 18.06
N ILE A 11 3.89 -17.17 17.01
CA ILE A 11 3.63 -17.61 15.64
C ILE A 11 4.87 -18.32 15.13
N ASP A 12 4.78 -19.62 14.89
CA ASP A 12 5.86 -20.45 14.33
C ASP A 12 5.18 -21.70 13.76
N ASP A 13 5.62 -22.23 12.62
CA ASP A 13 5.00 -23.40 11.98
C ASP A 13 5.38 -24.72 12.65
N ILE A 14 6.55 -24.77 13.29
CA ILE A 14 7.13 -25.97 13.92
C ILE A 14 6.60 -26.13 15.36
N PRO A 15 5.84 -27.21 15.68
CA PRO A 15 5.29 -27.44 17.01
C PRO A 15 6.32 -27.49 18.15
N GLU A 16 7.50 -28.02 17.88
CA GLU A 16 8.61 -28.15 18.82
C GLU A 16 9.17 -26.76 19.18
N MET A 17 9.37 -25.90 18.17
CA MET A 17 9.80 -24.51 18.36
C MET A 17 8.75 -23.72 19.14
N ARG A 18 7.46 -23.84 18.79
CA ARG A 18 6.36 -23.23 19.57
C ARG A 18 6.34 -23.66 21.03
N SER A 19 6.74 -24.89 21.33
CA SER A 19 6.78 -25.40 22.69
C SER A 19 8.00 -24.89 23.45
N SER A 20 9.17 -24.89 22.80
CA SER A 20 10.41 -24.36 23.38
C SER A 20 10.29 -22.87 23.69
N VAL A 21 9.87 -22.04 22.74
CA VAL A 21 9.75 -20.59 22.93
C VAL A 21 8.70 -20.24 23.99
N ARG A 22 7.60 -21.01 24.08
CA ARG A 22 6.59 -20.81 25.12
C ARG A 22 7.14 -21.08 26.52
N ILE A 23 7.97 -22.11 26.70
CA ILE A 23 8.65 -22.36 27.98
C ILE A 23 9.56 -21.19 28.32
N GLN A 24 10.35 -20.71 27.36
CA GLN A 24 11.24 -19.56 27.58
C GLN A 24 10.47 -18.27 27.91
N LEU A 25 9.32 -18.03 27.26
CA LEU A 25 8.43 -16.91 27.59
C LEU A 25 7.82 -17.04 28.99
N ALA A 26 7.45 -18.26 29.40
CA ALA A 26 6.96 -18.53 30.75
C ALA A 26 8.07 -18.31 31.80
N ASP A 27 9.32 -18.68 31.51
CA ASP A 27 10.49 -18.40 32.35
C ASP A 27 10.72 -16.89 32.53
N CYS A 28 10.35 -16.08 31.52
CA CYS A 28 10.35 -14.62 31.62
C CYS A 28 9.16 -14.06 32.44
N GLY A 29 8.21 -14.89 32.87
CA GLY A 29 7.01 -14.47 33.59
C GLY A 29 5.79 -14.18 32.71
N LEU A 30 5.79 -14.62 31.45
CA LEU A 30 4.67 -14.49 30.52
C LEU A 30 3.87 -15.79 30.46
N GLU A 31 2.87 -15.92 31.34
CA GLU A 31 2.05 -17.14 31.47
C GLU A 31 0.97 -17.27 30.38
N ARG A 32 0.50 -16.15 29.83
CA ARG A 32 -0.60 -16.10 28.86
C ARG A 32 -0.10 -15.88 27.43
N CYS A 33 0.25 -16.98 26.77
CA CYS A 33 0.69 -16.97 25.38
C CYS A 33 -0.24 -17.81 24.49
N ASP A 34 -1.01 -17.14 23.64
CA ASP A 34 -1.72 -17.79 22.53
C ASP A 34 -0.71 -18.26 21.48
N THR A 35 -1.07 -19.25 20.66
CA THR A 35 -0.20 -19.76 19.58
C THR A 35 -0.93 -19.79 18.25
N ALA A 36 -0.23 -19.48 17.16
CA ALA A 36 -0.69 -19.70 15.80
C ALA A 36 0.35 -20.51 15.01
N ARG A 37 -0.12 -21.44 14.17
CA ARG A 37 0.76 -22.33 13.39
C ARG A 37 1.03 -21.87 11.96
N ASN A 38 0.36 -20.82 11.51
CA ASN A 38 0.50 -20.26 10.16
C ASN A 38 -0.10 -18.85 10.11
N VAL A 39 0.10 -18.19 8.97
CA VAL A 39 -0.37 -16.82 8.71
C VAL A 39 -1.87 -16.66 8.88
N LYS A 40 -2.68 -17.59 8.36
CA LYS A 40 -4.14 -17.52 8.45
C LYS A 40 -4.61 -17.48 9.91
N GLU A 41 -4.13 -18.42 10.73
CA GLU A 41 -4.47 -18.47 12.15
C GLU A 41 -3.98 -17.23 12.90
N ALA A 42 -2.79 -16.72 12.55
CA ALA A 42 -2.27 -15.48 13.13
C ALA A 42 -3.18 -14.29 12.81
N VAL A 43 -3.59 -14.12 11.55
CA VAL A 43 -4.50 -13.04 11.12
C VAL A 43 -5.85 -13.16 11.81
N ASP A 44 -6.43 -14.35 11.89
CA ASP A 44 -7.71 -14.60 12.56
C ASP A 44 -7.62 -14.20 14.05
N ARG A 45 -6.54 -14.60 14.73
CA ARG A 45 -6.32 -14.26 16.14
C ARG A 45 -6.08 -12.78 16.37
N ILE A 46 -5.24 -12.13 15.57
CA ILE A 46 -4.94 -10.69 15.66
C ILE A 46 -6.21 -9.86 15.39
N SER A 47 -7.09 -10.34 14.50
CA SER A 47 -8.36 -9.69 14.20
C SER A 47 -9.37 -9.83 15.33
N ALA A 48 -9.40 -10.98 16.01
CA ALA A 48 -10.34 -11.26 17.09
C ALA A 48 -9.94 -10.64 18.45
N LYS A 49 -8.63 -10.50 18.71
CA LYS A 49 -8.10 -10.11 20.02
C LYS A 49 -6.91 -9.18 19.86
N ARG A 50 -6.80 -8.18 20.76
CA ARG A 50 -5.62 -7.32 20.87
C ARG A 50 -4.50 -8.04 21.63
N TYR A 51 -3.29 -7.93 21.10
CA TYR A 51 -2.07 -8.44 21.73
C TYR A 51 -1.13 -7.30 22.07
N ASP A 52 -0.44 -7.43 23.19
CA ASP A 52 0.60 -6.52 23.64
C ASP A 52 1.98 -6.93 23.06
N LEU A 53 2.17 -8.23 22.88
CA LEU A 53 3.38 -8.84 22.34
C LEU A 53 3.03 -9.88 21.26
N ILE A 54 3.70 -9.80 20.12
CA ILE A 54 3.72 -10.85 19.11
C ILE A 54 5.17 -11.29 18.95
N VAL A 55 5.40 -12.58 19.09
CA VAL A 55 6.67 -13.24 18.78
C VAL A 55 6.43 -14.07 17.54
N CYS A 56 7.08 -13.72 16.44
CA CYS A 56 6.84 -14.33 15.14
C CYS A 56 8.12 -14.91 14.58
N ASP A 57 8.10 -16.18 14.18
CA ASP A 57 9.16 -16.71 13.36
C ASP A 57 9.14 -16.07 11.96
N TYR A 58 10.32 -15.87 11.41
CA TYR A 58 10.48 -15.32 10.07
C TYR A 58 9.99 -16.31 9.00
N ASN A 59 10.19 -17.62 9.20
CA ASN A 59 9.76 -18.64 8.25
C ASN A 59 8.52 -19.36 8.80
N LEU A 60 7.35 -19.01 8.27
CA LEU A 60 6.08 -19.57 8.75
C LEU A 60 5.66 -20.84 8.00
N GLY A 61 6.64 -21.54 7.43
CA GLY A 61 6.43 -22.73 6.63
C GLY A 61 5.69 -22.46 5.33
N GLN A 62 5.71 -23.45 4.43
CA GLN A 62 4.96 -23.41 3.17
C GLN A 62 5.17 -22.13 2.33
N GLY A 63 6.32 -21.46 2.48
CA GLY A 63 6.67 -20.27 1.71
C GLY A 63 6.18 -18.92 2.24
N ALA A 64 5.43 -18.93 3.34
CA ALA A 64 4.99 -17.72 4.01
C ALA A 64 6.13 -17.14 4.86
N ASP A 65 6.30 -15.82 4.83
CA ASP A 65 7.27 -15.13 5.69
C ASP A 65 6.60 -14.20 6.73
N GLY A 66 7.24 -14.10 7.90
CA GLY A 66 6.76 -13.32 9.03
C GLY A 66 6.73 -11.81 8.76
N GLN A 67 7.59 -11.33 7.84
CA GLN A 67 7.62 -9.94 7.40
C GLN A 67 6.36 -9.59 6.57
N GLN A 68 5.97 -10.45 5.63
CA GLN A 68 4.73 -10.34 4.87
C GLN A 68 3.51 -10.37 5.80
N LEU A 69 3.53 -11.20 6.84
CA LEU A 69 2.48 -11.19 7.86
C LEU A 69 2.43 -9.83 8.58
N LEU A 70 3.56 -9.31 9.04
CA LEU A 70 3.62 -8.00 9.72
C LEU A 70 3.08 -6.88 8.81
N GLU A 71 3.56 -6.81 7.56
CA GLU A 71 3.08 -5.85 6.57
C GLU A 71 1.58 -5.97 6.35
N LEU A 72 1.07 -7.20 6.19
CA LEU A 72 -0.35 -7.44 5.98
C LEU A 72 -1.20 -6.93 7.14
N VAL A 73 -0.85 -7.26 8.39
CA VAL A 73 -1.67 -6.88 9.55
C VAL A 73 -1.58 -5.38 9.87
N ARG A 74 -0.46 -4.74 9.52
CA ARG A 74 -0.27 -3.28 9.59
C ARG A 74 -1.07 -2.57 8.50
N ARG A 75 -0.97 -3.02 7.24
CA ARG A 75 -1.75 -2.49 6.10
C ARG A 75 -3.25 -2.60 6.33
N ARG A 76 -3.71 -3.73 6.90
CA ARG A 76 -5.11 -3.93 7.29
C ARG A 76 -5.53 -3.13 8.53
N LYS A 77 -4.61 -2.37 9.15
CA LYS A 77 -4.82 -1.59 10.39
C LYS A 77 -5.40 -2.42 11.55
N ILE A 78 -5.11 -3.72 11.58
CA ILE A 78 -5.57 -4.64 12.65
C ILE A 78 -4.51 -4.84 13.73
N LEU A 79 -3.25 -4.44 13.48
CA LEU A 79 -2.18 -4.43 14.46
C LEU A 79 -1.77 -2.97 14.81
N PRO A 80 -2.05 -2.47 16.02
CA PRO A 80 -1.68 -1.11 16.46
C PRO A 80 -0.16 -0.94 16.65
N LEU A 81 0.42 0.22 16.30
CA LEU A 81 1.87 0.48 16.43
C LEU A 81 2.41 0.35 17.87
N THR A 82 1.52 0.40 18.86
CA THR A 82 1.83 0.18 20.27
C THR A 82 2.09 -1.29 20.62
N THR A 83 1.63 -2.24 19.81
CA THR A 83 1.93 -3.67 19.98
C THR A 83 3.39 -3.95 19.64
N VAL A 84 4.08 -4.66 20.52
CA VAL A 84 5.44 -5.16 20.31
C VAL A 84 5.41 -6.29 19.29
N PHE A 85 6.23 -6.21 18.24
CA PHE A 85 6.42 -7.29 17.29
C PHE A 85 7.91 -7.69 17.25
N LEU A 86 8.22 -8.83 17.87
CA LEU A 86 9.56 -9.42 17.89
C LEU A 86 9.65 -10.50 16.81
N MET A 87 10.57 -10.32 15.87
CA MET A 87 10.85 -11.32 14.84
C MET A 87 11.93 -12.28 15.32
N ILE A 88 11.73 -13.59 15.16
CA ILE A 88 12.76 -14.61 15.38
C ILE A 88 13.24 -15.10 14.01
N THR A 89 14.55 -15.15 13.78
CA THR A 89 15.10 -15.57 12.49
C THR A 89 16.38 -16.39 12.64
N GLY A 90 16.66 -17.27 11.69
CA GLY A 90 17.93 -18.00 11.61
C GLY A 90 19.01 -17.27 10.80
N GLU A 91 18.67 -16.17 10.13
CA GLU A 91 19.56 -15.49 9.18
C GLU A 91 20.10 -14.18 9.76
N THR A 92 21.43 -14.06 9.80
CA THR A 92 22.15 -12.84 10.18
C THR A 92 22.05 -11.83 9.04
N GLY A 93 21.42 -10.66 9.28
CA GLY A 93 21.33 -9.58 8.29
C GLY A 93 19.94 -8.99 8.10
N TYR A 94 18.88 -9.68 8.53
CA TYR A 94 17.50 -9.17 8.37
C TYR A 94 17.18 -7.92 9.22
N GLU A 95 18.04 -7.59 10.20
CA GLU A 95 17.89 -6.41 11.05
C GLU A 95 17.85 -5.08 10.27
N GLN A 96 18.24 -5.08 8.99
CA GLN A 96 18.50 -3.87 8.19
C GLN A 96 17.51 -3.67 7.03
N VAL A 97 16.39 -4.41 7.03
CA VAL A 97 15.58 -4.69 5.82
C VAL A 97 14.45 -3.71 5.54
N SER A 98 14.02 -2.88 6.48
CA SER A 98 12.78 -2.11 6.32
C SER A 98 13.01 -0.62 6.06
N THR A 99 12.25 -0.10 5.09
CA THR A 99 12.28 1.27 4.56
C THR A 99 11.29 2.23 5.22
N ALA A 100 10.33 1.72 6.00
CA ALA A 100 9.32 2.51 6.71
C ALA A 100 9.13 1.98 8.15
N ALA A 101 9.13 2.89 9.13
CA ALA A 101 9.06 2.54 10.55
C ALA A 101 7.80 1.72 10.92
N GLU A 102 6.69 1.93 10.21
CA GLU A 102 5.41 1.26 10.50
C GLU A 102 5.38 -0.24 10.14
N TYR A 103 6.22 -0.65 9.18
CA TYR A 103 6.32 -2.02 8.68
C TYR A 103 7.59 -2.74 9.14
N SER A 104 8.37 -2.09 10.00
CA SER A 104 9.53 -2.69 10.66
C SER A 104 9.07 -3.46 11.91
N PRO A 105 9.60 -4.67 12.17
CA PRO A 105 9.48 -5.25 13.50
C PRO A 105 10.27 -4.40 14.51
N ASP A 106 9.94 -4.54 15.79
CA ASP A 106 10.52 -3.71 16.84
C ASP A 106 11.94 -4.13 17.23
N ASP A 107 12.25 -5.41 17.00
CA ASP A 107 13.57 -6.03 17.12
C ASP A 107 13.58 -7.37 16.40
N TYR A 108 14.79 -7.91 16.20
CA TYR A 108 15.00 -9.28 15.74
C TYR A 108 15.74 -10.08 16.82
N LEU A 109 15.49 -11.37 16.85
CA LEU A 109 16.18 -12.34 17.69
C LEU A 109 16.71 -13.48 16.83
N ILE A 110 18.04 -13.61 16.80
CA ILE A 110 18.73 -14.61 15.97
C ILE A 110 18.75 -15.96 16.69
N LYS A 111 18.43 -17.04 15.96
CA LYS A 111 18.53 -18.44 16.43
C LYS A 111 19.99 -18.94 16.35
N PRO A 112 20.49 -19.73 17.33
CA PRO A 112 19.85 -20.10 18.58
C PRO A 112 19.97 -19.00 19.65
N PHE A 113 19.02 -18.94 20.58
CA PHE A 113 19.01 -17.97 21.69
C PHE A 113 18.64 -18.63 23.03
N THR A 114 18.96 -17.95 24.13
CA THR A 114 18.66 -18.38 25.51
C THR A 114 17.47 -17.61 26.08
N SER A 115 16.81 -18.15 27.13
CA SER A 115 15.75 -17.44 27.86
C SER A 115 16.23 -16.07 28.36
N GLN A 116 17.49 -15.96 28.81
CA GLN A 116 18.09 -14.70 29.26
C GLN A 116 18.24 -13.68 28.12
N THR A 117 18.64 -14.12 26.93
CA THR A 117 18.75 -13.25 25.75
C THR A 117 17.37 -12.76 25.33
N LEU A 118 16.38 -13.66 25.27
CA LEU A 118 14.98 -13.31 24.99
C LEU A 118 14.44 -12.31 26.02
N GLN A 119 14.65 -12.56 27.31
CA GLN A 119 14.22 -11.68 28.39
C GLN A 119 14.80 -10.27 28.23
N THR A 120 16.12 -10.17 28.07
CA THR A 120 16.82 -8.88 27.92
C THR A 120 16.28 -8.08 26.73
N ARG A 121 16.00 -8.78 25.63
CA ARG A 121 15.44 -8.17 24.41
C ARG A 121 14.01 -7.69 24.65
N LEU A 122 13.15 -8.52 25.21
CA LEU A 122 11.77 -8.16 25.54
C LEU A 122 11.70 -6.97 26.49
N GLU A 123 12.48 -6.98 27.58
CA GLU A 123 12.53 -5.87 28.53
C GLU A 123 12.89 -4.57 27.82
N ARG A 124 13.95 -4.56 27.00
CA ARG A 124 14.36 -3.38 26.23
C ARG A 124 13.27 -2.87 25.28
N ILE A 125 12.60 -3.75 24.56
CA ILE A 125 11.62 -3.37 23.53
C ILE A 125 10.32 -2.88 24.17
N ILE A 126 9.84 -3.56 25.21
CA ILE A 126 8.59 -3.17 25.88
C ILE A 126 8.81 -1.84 26.62
N ASP A 127 9.96 -1.66 27.28
CA ASP A 127 10.35 -0.38 27.91
C ASP A 127 10.37 0.78 26.89
N LYS A 128 10.95 0.54 25.70
CA LYS A 128 10.91 1.50 24.58
C LYS A 128 9.48 1.79 24.11
N LYS A 129 8.65 0.76 23.89
CA LYS A 129 7.25 0.92 23.45
C LYS A 129 6.40 1.66 24.46
N GLN A 130 6.61 1.43 25.75
CA GLN A 130 5.92 2.14 26.82
C GLN A 130 6.33 3.60 26.87
N ALA A 131 7.62 3.89 26.78
CA ALA A 131 8.12 5.27 26.77
C ALA A 131 7.61 6.07 25.56
N LEU A 132 7.55 5.45 24.38
CA LEU A 132 7.11 6.08 23.14
C LEU A 132 5.61 5.87 22.85
N ARG A 133 4.82 5.42 23.82
CA ARG A 133 3.42 4.99 23.60
C ARG A 133 2.55 6.10 23.03
N THR A 134 2.67 7.32 23.55
CA THR A 134 1.90 8.49 23.11
C THR A 134 2.15 8.81 21.64
N VAL A 135 3.43 8.81 21.23
CA VAL A 135 3.84 8.99 19.82
C VAL A 135 3.18 7.92 18.94
N TYR A 136 3.29 6.63 19.30
CA TYR A 136 2.69 5.54 18.51
C TYR A 136 1.16 5.58 18.46
N GLN A 137 0.48 6.08 19.50
CA GLN A 137 -0.98 6.24 19.49
C GLN A 137 -1.42 7.34 18.53
N HIS A 138 -0.70 8.47 18.51
CA HIS A 138 -0.97 9.55 17.55
C HIS A 138 -0.72 9.09 16.10
N LEU A 139 0.35 8.35 15.85
CA LEU A 139 0.67 7.79 14.54
C LEU A 139 -0.36 6.76 14.05
N GLY A 140 -0.60 5.71 14.84
CA GLY A 140 -1.32 4.53 14.36
C GLY A 140 -2.84 4.65 14.41
N GLU A 141 -3.40 4.91 15.59
CA GLU A 141 -4.86 4.82 15.81
C GLU A 141 -5.58 6.11 15.41
N ARG A 142 -4.89 7.25 15.49
CA ARG A 142 -5.50 8.57 15.29
C ARG A 142 -5.08 9.27 14.00
N GLY A 143 -3.97 8.87 13.39
CA GLY A 143 -3.43 9.53 12.20
C GLY A 143 -3.02 11.00 12.44
N GLU A 144 -2.82 11.39 13.69
CA GLU A 144 -2.58 12.77 14.11
C GLU A 144 -1.10 13.13 13.98
N ARG A 145 -0.59 13.15 12.74
CA ARG A 145 0.83 13.36 12.42
C ARG A 145 1.43 14.61 13.08
N GLN A 146 0.69 15.71 13.12
CA GLN A 146 1.13 16.95 13.78
C GLN A 146 1.27 16.80 15.30
N LYS A 147 0.36 16.07 15.96
CA LYS A 147 0.46 15.82 17.42
C LYS A 147 1.61 14.87 17.73
N ALA A 148 1.81 13.84 16.90
CA ALA A 148 2.96 12.95 17.02
C ALA A 148 4.28 13.72 16.90
N LEU A 149 4.36 14.68 15.99
CA LEU A 149 5.54 15.54 15.81
C LEU A 149 5.81 16.40 17.04
N ALA A 150 4.77 17.06 17.57
CA ALA A 150 4.87 17.89 18.78
C ALA A 150 5.29 17.06 20.01
N GLU A 151 4.78 15.83 20.12
CA GLU A 151 5.17 14.89 21.18
C GLU A 151 6.64 14.49 21.04
N CYS A 152 7.13 14.23 19.83
CA CYS A 152 8.55 13.96 19.60
C CYS A 152 9.43 15.13 20.06
N ASP A 153 9.05 16.36 19.72
CA ASP A 153 9.78 17.57 20.14
C ASP A 153 9.80 17.72 21.66
N ALA A 154 8.67 17.50 22.34
CA ALA A 154 8.57 17.58 23.79
C ALA A 154 9.47 16.53 24.47
N MET A 155 9.47 15.28 23.98
CA MET A 155 10.30 14.21 24.53
C MET A 155 11.79 14.43 24.28
N LEU A 156 12.17 14.99 23.12
CA LEU A 156 13.56 15.35 22.81
C LEU A 156 14.05 16.49 23.72
N ALA A 157 13.22 17.51 23.95
CA ALA A 157 13.54 18.62 24.87
C ALA A 157 13.74 18.14 26.32
N GLN A 158 13.03 17.08 26.73
CA GLN A 158 13.19 16.43 28.03
C GLN A 158 14.38 15.45 28.09
N GLN A 159 15.26 15.45 27.07
CA GLN A 159 16.43 14.58 27.02
C GLN A 159 16.09 13.09 27.16
N SER A 160 15.00 12.66 26.51
CA SER A 160 14.60 11.25 26.49
C SER A 160 15.78 10.35 26.10
N ARG A 161 15.97 9.26 26.85
CA ARG A 161 16.98 8.23 26.54
C ARG A 161 16.78 7.55 25.17
N TYR A 162 15.59 7.70 24.56
CA TYR A 162 15.27 7.21 23.22
C TYR A 162 15.40 8.30 22.14
N ALA A 163 16.29 9.28 22.34
CA ALA A 163 16.47 10.41 21.43
C ALA A 163 16.70 9.98 19.96
N LEU A 164 17.48 8.92 19.71
CA LEU A 164 17.73 8.44 18.34
C LEU A 164 16.46 7.87 17.68
N ASP A 165 15.65 7.10 18.41
CA ASP A 165 14.37 6.60 17.90
C ASP A 165 13.41 7.77 17.60
N LEU A 166 13.35 8.76 18.49
CA LEU A 166 12.54 9.97 18.32
C LEU A 166 13.00 10.81 17.13
N LEU A 167 14.31 11.00 16.93
CA LEU A 167 14.85 11.74 15.78
C LEU A 167 14.51 11.04 14.47
N ARG A 168 14.58 9.70 14.43
CA ARG A 168 14.17 8.91 13.25
C ARG A 168 12.68 9.09 12.95
N ILE A 169 11.81 8.89 13.95
CA ILE A 169 10.35 9.06 13.81
C ILE A 169 10.01 10.50 13.38
N LYS A 170 10.67 11.50 13.99
CA LYS A 170 10.51 12.90 13.66
C LYS A 170 10.91 13.19 12.21
N GLY A 171 12.03 12.64 11.74
CA GLY A 171 12.45 12.78 10.34
C GLY A 171 11.40 12.26 9.36
N ASP A 172 10.90 11.05 9.59
CA ASP A 172 9.85 10.45 8.74
C ASP A 172 8.56 11.29 8.76
N LEU A 173 8.14 11.78 9.94
CA LEU A 173 6.99 12.67 10.09
C LEU A 173 7.13 14.01 9.36
N LEU A 174 8.34 14.59 9.32
CA LEU A 174 8.59 15.83 8.59
C LEU A 174 8.47 15.62 7.09
N LEU A 175 8.97 14.50 6.56
CA LEU A 175 8.79 14.12 5.16
C LEU A 175 7.30 13.88 4.83
N ASP A 176 6.60 13.10 5.65
CA ASP A 176 5.17 12.82 5.48
C ASP A 176 4.30 14.08 5.50
N THR A 177 4.71 15.09 6.27
CA THR A 177 4.02 16.39 6.37
C THR A 177 4.56 17.44 5.41
N GLN A 178 5.38 17.06 4.43
CA GLN A 178 5.97 17.92 3.39
C GLN A 178 6.83 19.07 3.95
N ARG A 179 7.34 18.93 5.17
CA ARG A 179 8.28 19.86 5.81
C ARG A 179 9.72 19.51 5.45
N ASN A 180 10.01 19.51 4.15
CA ASN A 180 11.23 18.94 3.59
C ASN A 180 12.50 19.68 4.03
N ASP A 181 12.44 21.00 4.24
CA ASP A 181 13.56 21.80 4.77
C ASP A 181 13.92 21.41 6.20
N ASP A 182 12.91 21.25 7.06
CA ASP A 182 13.09 20.83 8.45
C ASP A 182 13.63 19.40 8.52
N ALA A 183 13.13 18.51 7.65
CA ALA A 183 13.62 17.14 7.53
C ALA A 183 15.11 17.12 7.15
N LEU A 184 15.48 17.89 6.13
CA LEU A 184 16.87 17.99 5.66
C LEU A 184 17.81 18.49 6.77
N ALA A 185 17.41 19.57 7.48
CA ALA A 185 18.19 20.11 8.59
C ALA A 185 18.33 19.10 9.74
N LEU A 186 17.27 18.36 10.06
CA LEU A 186 17.31 17.30 11.07
C LEU A 186 18.28 16.20 10.68
N TYR A 187 18.16 15.64 9.47
CA TYR A 187 19.04 14.55 9.05
C TYR A 187 20.50 15.00 8.97
N GLN A 188 20.76 16.22 8.49
CA GLN A 188 22.10 16.80 8.51
C GLN A 188 22.66 16.87 9.94
N SER A 189 21.87 17.40 10.89
CA SER A 189 22.30 17.50 12.29
C SER A 189 22.64 16.15 12.95
N VAL A 190 21.97 15.08 12.51
CA VAL A 190 22.25 13.71 12.94
C VAL A 190 23.54 13.20 12.33
N LEU A 191 23.74 13.42 11.03
CA LEU A 191 24.93 13.00 10.30
C LEU A 191 26.20 13.73 10.75
N ASP A 192 26.09 15.00 11.11
CA ASP A 192 27.20 15.80 11.67
C ASP A 192 27.71 15.25 13.00
N GLN A 193 26.81 14.68 13.81
CA GLN A 193 27.18 14.04 15.07
C GLN A 193 27.72 12.63 14.87
N ARG A 194 27.08 11.86 13.97
CA ARG A 194 27.45 10.48 13.71
C ARG A 194 26.96 10.04 12.32
N ALA A 195 27.89 9.53 11.51
CA ALA A 195 27.56 8.85 10.27
C ALA A 195 26.60 7.68 10.54
N THR A 196 25.37 7.78 10.02
CA THR A 196 24.26 6.90 10.37
C THR A 196 23.45 6.53 9.12
N PRO A 197 23.30 5.23 8.78
CA PRO A 197 22.68 4.80 7.52
C PRO A 197 21.27 5.35 7.30
N TRP A 198 20.40 5.29 8.32
CA TRP A 198 19.02 5.76 8.20
C TRP A 198 18.92 7.27 7.99
N ALA A 199 19.82 8.05 8.59
CA ALA A 199 19.86 9.49 8.41
C ALA A 199 20.37 9.87 7.01
N SER A 200 21.30 9.08 6.45
CA SER A 200 21.76 9.25 5.07
C SER A 200 20.64 9.02 4.06
N VAL A 201 19.86 7.94 4.23
CA VAL A 201 18.69 7.67 3.38
C VAL A 201 17.59 8.71 3.57
N GLY A 202 17.33 9.12 4.81
CA GLY A 202 16.37 10.19 5.12
C GLY A 202 16.74 11.52 4.48
N MET A 203 18.02 11.90 4.53
CA MET A 203 18.55 13.10 3.86
C MET A 203 18.31 13.04 2.34
N ALA A 204 18.61 11.91 1.70
CA ALA A 204 18.37 11.75 0.27
C ALA A 204 16.88 11.83 -0.08
N ARG A 205 15.99 11.26 0.74
CA ARG A 205 14.54 11.41 0.58
C ARG A 205 14.09 12.87 0.71
N ALA A 206 14.65 13.62 1.66
CA ALA A 206 14.40 15.05 1.80
C ALA A 206 14.85 15.86 0.58
N LEU A 207 16.03 15.56 0.03
CA LEU A 207 16.55 16.18 -1.20
C LEU A 207 15.63 15.88 -2.41
N ALA A 208 15.23 14.62 -2.58
CA ALA A 208 14.30 14.22 -3.64
C ALA A 208 12.95 14.95 -3.50
N ALA A 209 12.39 15.03 -2.30
CA ALA A 209 11.13 15.74 -2.04
C ALA A 209 11.23 17.26 -2.28
N LYS A 210 12.44 17.83 -2.26
CA LYS A 210 12.70 19.23 -2.68
C LYS A 210 12.89 19.40 -4.19
N GLY A 211 12.84 18.31 -4.95
CA GLY A 211 13.08 18.31 -6.40
C GLY A 211 14.54 18.12 -6.81
N ASP A 212 15.47 17.93 -5.86
CA ASP A 212 16.87 17.64 -6.16
C ASP A 212 17.12 16.13 -6.26
N GLY A 213 16.51 15.52 -7.29
CA GLY A 213 16.63 14.09 -7.54
C GLY A 213 18.06 13.65 -7.89
N ALA A 214 18.86 14.54 -8.49
CA ALA A 214 20.25 14.23 -8.84
C ALA A 214 21.11 14.07 -7.59
N ALA A 215 21.08 15.05 -6.67
CA ALA A 215 21.80 14.95 -5.40
C ALA A 215 21.29 13.78 -4.56
N ALA A 216 19.98 13.53 -4.53
CA ALA A 216 19.41 12.39 -3.82
C ALA A 216 19.97 11.04 -4.31
N LYS A 217 20.06 10.84 -5.63
CA LYS A 217 20.62 9.61 -6.23
C LYS A 217 22.10 9.44 -5.93
N GLU A 218 22.88 10.53 -5.98
CA GLU A 218 24.31 10.51 -5.59
C GLU A 218 24.47 10.14 -4.11
N HIS A 219 23.71 10.80 -3.22
CA HIS A 219 23.73 10.52 -1.78
C HIS A 219 23.37 9.06 -1.46
N LEU A 220 22.40 8.47 -2.16
CA LEU A 220 22.03 7.06 -1.96
C LEU A 220 23.09 6.11 -2.48
N SER A 221 23.74 6.44 -3.60
CA SER A 221 24.85 5.64 -4.14
C SER A 221 26.02 5.61 -3.14
N ASN A 222 26.39 6.77 -2.59
CA ASN A 222 27.40 6.86 -1.53
C ASN A 222 26.99 6.10 -0.25
N ALA A 223 25.69 6.12 0.10
CA ALA A 223 25.17 5.39 1.25
C ALA A 223 25.24 3.87 1.04
N ILE A 224 25.00 3.37 -0.17
CA ILE A 224 25.14 1.95 -0.52
C ILE A 224 26.60 1.50 -0.40
N GLU A 225 27.54 2.32 -0.89
CA GLU A 225 28.97 2.03 -0.76
C GLU A 225 29.42 2.00 0.71
N ALA A 226 28.99 2.98 1.51
CA ALA A 226 29.33 3.06 2.92
C ALA A 226 28.65 1.98 3.77
N TYR A 227 27.44 1.58 3.40
CA TYR A 227 26.60 0.65 4.16
C TYR A 227 25.99 -0.45 3.27
N PRO A 228 26.78 -1.39 2.72
CA PRO A 228 26.32 -2.34 1.70
C PRO A 228 25.16 -3.25 2.11
N ASN A 229 24.96 -3.47 3.41
CA ASN A 229 23.89 -4.30 3.96
C ASN A 229 22.61 -3.50 4.29
N TYR A 230 22.63 -2.16 4.15
CA TYR A 230 21.50 -1.30 4.46
C TYR A 230 20.55 -1.18 3.26
N LEU A 231 19.65 -2.16 3.13
CA LEU A 231 18.74 -2.33 2.00
C LEU A 231 17.85 -1.11 1.71
N ALA A 232 17.54 -0.30 2.72
CA ALA A 232 16.72 0.90 2.55
C ALA A 232 17.34 1.93 1.60
N ALA A 233 18.66 1.95 1.46
CA ALA A 233 19.34 2.78 0.48
C ALA A 233 19.10 2.29 -0.95
N TYR A 234 19.18 0.98 -1.19
CA TYR A 234 18.87 0.38 -2.49
C TYR A 234 17.41 0.60 -2.89
N ASP A 235 16.47 0.35 -1.97
CA ASP A 235 15.05 0.52 -2.24
C ASP A 235 14.71 1.98 -2.62
N SER A 236 15.31 2.93 -1.89
CA SER A 236 15.10 4.36 -2.16
C SER A 236 15.77 4.77 -3.48
N LEU A 237 16.95 4.24 -3.80
CA LEU A 237 17.64 4.53 -5.06
C LEU A 237 16.90 3.95 -6.26
N ALA A 238 16.47 2.69 -6.17
CA ALA A 238 15.66 2.03 -7.18
C ALA A 238 14.40 2.87 -7.47
N SER A 239 13.65 3.25 -6.42
CA SER A 239 12.44 4.06 -6.56
C SER A 239 12.66 5.41 -7.25
N LEU A 240 13.79 6.09 -6.99
CA LEU A 240 14.13 7.34 -7.70
C LEU A 240 14.54 7.10 -9.16
N LEU A 241 15.10 5.93 -9.47
CA LEU A 241 15.53 5.59 -10.82
C LEU A 241 14.38 5.07 -11.69
N GLU A 242 13.29 4.53 -11.13
CA GLU A 242 12.22 3.87 -11.92
C GLU A 242 11.68 4.73 -13.06
N LYS A 243 11.55 6.05 -12.85
CA LYS A 243 11.05 6.98 -13.87
C LYS A 243 12.14 7.50 -14.81
N ASP A 244 13.34 7.73 -14.29
CA ASP A 244 14.42 8.40 -15.04
C ASP A 244 15.29 7.40 -15.83
N ASP A 245 15.57 6.25 -15.23
CA ASP A 245 16.43 5.20 -15.77
C ASP A 245 16.00 3.84 -15.19
N SER A 246 14.93 3.28 -15.77
CA SER A 246 14.38 1.98 -15.38
C SER A 246 15.39 0.83 -15.53
N ALA A 247 16.39 0.95 -16.41
CA ALA A 247 17.44 -0.04 -16.55
C ALA A 247 18.39 -0.02 -15.35
N ALA A 248 18.80 1.17 -14.89
CA ALA A 248 19.58 1.31 -13.66
C ALA A 248 18.76 0.88 -12.43
N ALA A 249 17.46 1.20 -12.37
CA ALA A 249 16.57 0.73 -11.31
C ALA A 249 16.56 -0.81 -11.20
N GLN A 250 16.45 -1.50 -12.34
CA GLN A 250 16.53 -2.97 -12.40
C GLN A 250 17.84 -3.48 -11.78
N GLN A 251 18.99 -2.91 -12.14
CA GLN A 251 20.29 -3.32 -11.61
C GLN A 251 20.40 -3.12 -10.10
N VAL A 252 19.89 -1.99 -9.56
CA VAL A 252 19.90 -1.72 -8.12
C VAL A 252 19.05 -2.75 -7.35
N VAL A 253 17.86 -3.09 -7.87
CA VAL A 253 17.01 -4.13 -7.25
C VAL A 253 17.68 -5.50 -7.29
N GLU A 254 18.39 -5.83 -8.38
CA GLU A 254 19.17 -7.07 -8.46
C GLU A 254 20.31 -7.11 -7.44
N GLN A 255 21.01 -6.00 -7.22
CA GLN A 255 22.03 -5.90 -6.18
C GLN A 255 21.42 -6.08 -4.79
N ALA A 256 20.29 -5.43 -4.50
CA ALA A 256 19.58 -5.59 -3.24
C ALA A 256 19.16 -7.05 -2.97
N LEU A 257 18.72 -7.77 -4.01
CA LEU A 257 18.37 -9.19 -3.92
C LEU A 257 19.57 -10.12 -3.69
N LYS A 258 20.79 -9.70 -4.03
CA LYS A 258 22.03 -10.42 -3.67
C LYS A 258 22.38 -10.22 -2.20
N VAL A 259 22.03 -9.07 -1.62
CA VAL A 259 22.24 -8.77 -0.19
C VAL A 259 21.26 -9.56 0.67
N ALA A 260 19.96 -9.50 0.35
CA ALA A 260 18.95 -10.29 1.06
C ALA A 260 17.74 -10.63 0.16
N PRO A 261 17.23 -11.88 0.24
CA PRO A 261 16.09 -12.29 -0.55
C PRO A 261 14.81 -11.59 -0.05
N SER A 262 13.96 -11.16 -0.98
CA SER A 262 12.67 -10.53 -0.66
C SER A 262 11.66 -10.81 -1.76
N THR A 263 10.47 -11.29 -1.39
CA THR A 263 9.37 -11.49 -2.35
C THR A 263 8.94 -10.16 -2.97
N GLN A 264 8.91 -9.08 -2.18
CA GLN A 264 8.56 -7.75 -2.68
C GLN A 264 9.56 -7.25 -3.73
N ARG A 265 10.87 -7.37 -3.47
CA ARG A 265 11.89 -6.98 -4.46
C ARG A 265 11.89 -7.89 -5.69
N GLN A 266 11.55 -9.18 -5.54
CA GLN A 266 11.36 -10.06 -6.70
C GLN A 266 10.20 -9.57 -7.58
N ARG A 267 9.09 -9.10 -6.99
CA ARG A 267 7.99 -8.47 -7.76
C ARG A 267 8.43 -7.21 -8.49
N GLN A 268 9.13 -6.32 -7.77
CA GLN A 268 9.66 -5.09 -8.35
C GLN A 268 10.63 -5.39 -9.50
N LEU A 269 11.53 -6.36 -9.32
CA LEU A 269 12.43 -6.84 -10.38
C LEU A 269 11.65 -7.38 -11.58
N GLY A 270 10.62 -8.21 -11.34
CA GLY A 270 9.78 -8.76 -12.41
C GLY A 270 9.10 -7.67 -13.23
N ALA A 271 8.52 -6.66 -12.56
CA ALA A 271 7.87 -5.53 -13.21
C ALA A 271 8.85 -4.67 -14.01
N LEU A 272 10.00 -4.31 -13.42
CA LEU A 272 11.05 -3.52 -14.09
C LEU A 272 11.62 -4.26 -15.29
N ALA A 273 11.97 -5.55 -15.13
CA ALA A 273 12.49 -6.37 -16.21
C ALA A 273 11.48 -6.53 -17.35
N LEU A 274 10.19 -6.70 -17.04
CA LEU A 274 9.14 -6.77 -18.05
C LEU A 274 9.02 -5.47 -18.85
N GLY A 275 9.03 -4.32 -18.15
CA GLY A 275 9.03 -2.99 -18.78
C GLY A 275 10.29 -2.72 -19.63
N ASN A 276 11.44 -3.16 -19.14
CA ASN A 276 12.74 -3.07 -19.84
C ASN A 276 12.91 -4.09 -20.97
N LYS A 277 11.90 -4.94 -21.20
CA LYS A 277 11.91 -6.03 -22.20
C LYS A 277 12.98 -7.10 -21.94
N ASP A 278 13.47 -7.19 -20.70
CA ASP A 278 14.29 -8.30 -20.22
C ASP A 278 13.37 -9.45 -19.77
N PHE A 279 12.73 -10.09 -20.75
CA PHE A 279 11.69 -11.08 -20.50
C PHE A 279 12.21 -12.33 -19.78
N SER A 280 13.46 -12.73 -20.04
CA SER A 280 14.08 -13.85 -19.34
C SER A 280 14.22 -13.55 -17.85
N ARG A 281 14.65 -12.33 -17.51
CA ARG A 281 14.79 -11.94 -16.11
C ARG A 281 13.45 -11.76 -15.43
N ALA A 282 12.48 -11.18 -16.13
CA ALA A 282 11.10 -11.04 -15.67
C ALA A 282 10.46 -12.41 -15.34
N GLU A 283 10.60 -13.38 -16.25
CA GLU A 283 10.12 -14.74 -16.03
C GLU A 283 10.75 -15.37 -14.79
N GLU A 284 12.06 -15.25 -14.61
CA GLU A 284 12.73 -15.80 -13.44
C GLU A 284 12.22 -15.18 -12.14
N ALA A 285 12.07 -13.85 -12.11
CA ALA A 285 11.61 -13.11 -10.95
C ALA A 285 10.18 -13.50 -10.56
N PHE A 286 9.23 -13.48 -11.50
CA PHE A 286 7.84 -13.87 -11.25
C PHE A 286 7.69 -15.37 -10.94
N ARG A 287 8.48 -16.24 -11.58
CA ARG A 287 8.47 -17.66 -11.25
C ARG A 287 8.88 -17.88 -9.79
N ARG A 288 9.90 -17.18 -9.29
CA ARG A 288 10.31 -17.24 -7.88
C ARG A 288 9.21 -16.75 -6.94
N THR A 289 8.41 -15.73 -7.30
CA THR A 289 7.30 -15.27 -6.45
C THR A 289 6.15 -16.27 -6.41
N VAL A 290 5.78 -16.85 -7.57
CA VAL A 290 4.73 -17.86 -7.69
C VAL A 290 5.06 -19.18 -7.00
N GLU A 291 6.32 -19.64 -7.10
CA GLU A 291 6.80 -20.90 -6.52
C GLU A 291 6.99 -20.82 -4.99
N LYS A 292 7.27 -19.63 -4.46
CA LYS A 292 7.61 -19.46 -3.03
C LYS A 292 6.41 -19.80 -2.15
N ASP A 293 5.26 -19.16 -2.33
CA ASP A 293 4.09 -19.36 -1.46
C ASP A 293 3.25 -20.59 -1.87
N ARG A 294 3.36 -21.69 -1.11
CA ARG A 294 2.57 -22.91 -1.32
C ARG A 294 1.17 -22.84 -0.71
N THR A 295 0.96 -21.95 0.27
CA THR A 295 -0.35 -21.79 0.94
C THR A 295 -1.35 -21.02 0.09
N GLY A 296 -0.85 -20.21 -0.86
CA GLY A 296 -1.66 -19.32 -1.67
C GLY A 296 -2.07 -18.02 -0.99
N PHE A 297 -1.70 -17.82 0.27
CA PHE A 297 -2.15 -16.69 1.09
C PHE A 297 -1.54 -15.34 0.67
N PHE A 298 -0.32 -15.36 0.14
CA PHE A 298 0.42 -14.20 -0.36
C PHE A 298 0.62 -14.20 -1.87
N LYS A 299 0.07 -15.20 -2.59
CA LYS A 299 0.03 -15.21 -4.05
C LYS A 299 -0.67 -13.96 -4.57
N SER A 300 -0.09 -13.31 -5.57
CA SER A 300 -0.71 -12.19 -6.28
C SER A 300 -1.19 -12.63 -7.65
N HIS A 301 -2.32 -12.09 -8.10
CA HIS A 301 -2.74 -12.23 -9.50
C HIS A 301 -1.67 -11.64 -10.43
N ASP A 302 -1.08 -10.51 -10.03
CA ASP A 302 -0.05 -9.81 -10.80
C ASP A 302 1.21 -10.66 -11.00
N ASP A 303 1.54 -11.55 -10.03
CA ASP A 303 2.67 -12.47 -10.15
C ASP A 303 2.45 -13.45 -11.32
N TYR A 304 1.25 -14.03 -11.43
CA TYR A 304 0.88 -14.92 -12.52
C TYR A 304 0.72 -14.20 -13.85
N SER A 305 0.10 -13.02 -13.85
CA SER A 305 -0.04 -12.19 -15.04
C SER A 305 1.32 -11.80 -15.60
N GLY A 306 2.24 -11.35 -14.74
CA GLY A 306 3.62 -11.03 -15.10
C GLY A 306 4.38 -12.23 -15.64
N LEU A 307 4.23 -13.41 -15.01
CA LEU A 307 4.82 -14.66 -15.49
C LEU A 307 4.30 -15.06 -16.88
N ALA A 308 2.98 -15.01 -17.09
CA ALA A 308 2.36 -15.35 -18.37
C ALA A 308 2.80 -14.38 -19.48
N LYS A 309 2.79 -13.06 -19.20
CA LYS A 309 3.26 -12.03 -20.13
C LYS A 309 4.74 -12.20 -20.50
N SER A 310 5.59 -12.47 -19.52
CA SER A 310 7.03 -12.70 -19.76
C SER A 310 7.29 -13.94 -20.62
N ARG A 311 6.50 -15.01 -20.43
CA ARG A 311 6.60 -16.25 -21.21
C ARG A 311 6.13 -16.09 -22.64
N VAL A 312 5.01 -15.39 -22.87
CA VAL A 312 4.49 -15.21 -24.24
C VAL A 312 5.41 -14.33 -25.08
N GLU A 313 6.04 -13.29 -24.50
CA GLU A 313 7.04 -12.46 -25.21
C GLU A 313 8.29 -13.27 -25.59
N GLN A 314 8.56 -14.40 -24.93
CA GLN A 314 9.60 -15.36 -25.30
C GLN A 314 9.11 -16.48 -26.24
N GLY A 315 7.86 -16.41 -26.73
CA GLY A 315 7.27 -17.45 -27.58
C GLY A 315 6.81 -18.71 -26.83
N LYS A 316 6.88 -18.75 -25.50
CA LYS A 316 6.47 -19.90 -24.66
C LYS A 316 4.96 -19.90 -24.38
N VAL A 317 4.15 -19.92 -25.44
CA VAL A 317 2.69 -19.73 -25.36
C VAL A 317 2.02 -20.73 -24.42
N GLN A 318 2.38 -22.02 -24.50
CA GLN A 318 1.74 -23.06 -23.66
C GLN A 318 2.09 -22.92 -22.18
N GLU A 319 3.30 -22.49 -21.87
CA GLU A 319 3.71 -22.22 -20.48
C GLU A 319 3.02 -20.97 -19.92
N ALA A 320 2.74 -19.98 -20.77
CA ALA A 320 1.95 -18.80 -20.39
C ALA A 320 0.51 -19.19 -20.06
N LEU A 321 -0.14 -20.00 -20.91
CA LEU A 321 -1.49 -20.53 -20.65
C LEU A 321 -1.55 -21.42 -19.39
N THR A 322 -0.47 -22.16 -19.12
CA THR A 322 -0.35 -22.95 -17.89
C THR A 322 -0.32 -22.06 -16.65
N ALA A 323 0.43 -20.96 -16.66
CA ALA A 323 0.45 -20.00 -15.55
C ALA A 323 -0.94 -19.38 -15.29
N ILE A 324 -1.68 -19.04 -16.35
CA ILE A 324 -3.06 -18.52 -16.23
C ILE A 324 -4.00 -19.57 -15.62
N LYS A 325 -3.84 -20.84 -16.00
CA LYS A 325 -4.61 -21.95 -15.42
C LYS A 325 -4.29 -22.14 -13.95
N GLU A 326 -3.02 -22.07 -13.56
CA GLU A 326 -2.57 -22.18 -12.17
C GLU A 326 -3.11 -21.04 -11.31
N MET A 327 -3.19 -19.81 -11.85
CA MET A 327 -3.86 -18.68 -11.18
C MET A 327 -5.28 -19.08 -10.72
N GLY A 328 -6.08 -19.68 -11.60
CA GLY A 328 -7.45 -20.11 -11.27
C GLY A 328 -7.57 -21.23 -10.24
N GLN A 329 -6.48 -21.94 -9.93
CA GLN A 329 -6.46 -23.00 -8.92
C GLN A 329 -6.17 -22.46 -7.52
N HIS A 330 -5.51 -21.32 -7.43
CA HIS A 330 -5.02 -20.76 -6.17
C HIS A 330 -5.91 -19.67 -5.57
N PHE A 331 -6.81 -19.08 -6.36
CA PHE A 331 -7.72 -18.04 -5.90
C PHE A 331 -9.17 -18.54 -5.82
N THR A 332 -9.94 -17.93 -4.91
CA THR A 332 -11.38 -18.17 -4.80
C THR A 332 -12.08 -17.75 -6.09
N ARG A 333 -12.96 -18.60 -6.61
CA ARG A 333 -13.73 -18.29 -7.83
C ARG A 333 -14.62 -17.07 -7.60
N SER A 334 -14.42 -16.06 -8.44
CA SER A 334 -15.21 -14.82 -8.49
C SER A 334 -15.31 -14.31 -9.93
N ALA A 335 -16.23 -13.35 -10.16
CA ALA A 335 -16.30 -12.63 -11.43
C ALA A 335 -14.97 -11.93 -11.73
N GLU A 336 -14.37 -11.28 -10.72
CA GLU A 336 -13.08 -10.61 -10.83
C GLU A 336 -11.94 -11.56 -11.25
N LEU A 337 -11.84 -12.76 -10.66
CA LEU A 337 -10.85 -13.75 -11.07
C LEU A 337 -11.04 -14.15 -12.54
N THR A 338 -12.30 -14.28 -12.97
CA THR A 338 -12.65 -14.60 -14.36
C THR A 338 -12.19 -13.49 -15.30
N VAL A 339 -12.43 -12.22 -14.94
CA VAL A 339 -11.95 -11.05 -15.70
C VAL A 339 -10.44 -11.10 -15.85
N ARG A 340 -9.71 -11.28 -14.74
CA ARG A 340 -8.23 -11.31 -14.75
C ARG A 340 -7.69 -12.46 -15.61
N GLN A 341 -8.19 -13.67 -15.44
CA GLN A 341 -7.75 -14.82 -16.24
C GLN A 341 -8.00 -14.60 -17.73
N ALA A 342 -9.22 -14.20 -18.08
CA ALA A 342 -9.64 -14.07 -19.47
C ALA A 342 -8.95 -12.88 -20.16
N ALA A 343 -8.70 -11.77 -19.46
CA ALA A 343 -7.94 -10.64 -19.97
C ALA A 343 -6.48 -11.04 -20.28
N VAL A 344 -5.78 -11.70 -19.35
CA VAL A 344 -4.39 -12.14 -19.59
C VAL A 344 -4.34 -13.21 -20.69
N GLU A 345 -5.31 -14.13 -20.73
CA GLU A 345 -5.44 -15.12 -21.80
C GLU A 345 -5.65 -14.47 -23.17
N SER A 346 -6.44 -13.40 -23.24
CA SER A 346 -6.62 -12.60 -24.45
C SER A 346 -5.31 -11.98 -24.92
N ILE A 347 -4.55 -11.36 -24.01
CA ILE A 347 -3.23 -10.78 -24.30
C ILE A 347 -2.27 -11.85 -24.83
N VAL A 348 -2.22 -13.01 -24.18
CA VAL A 348 -1.36 -14.14 -24.59
C VAL A 348 -1.74 -14.62 -26.00
N HIS A 349 -3.02 -14.80 -26.28
CA HIS A 349 -3.46 -15.23 -27.62
C HIS A 349 -3.22 -14.18 -28.70
N ALA A 350 -3.42 -12.89 -28.38
CA ALA A 350 -3.15 -11.80 -29.31
C ALA A 350 -1.68 -11.77 -29.71
N LYS A 351 -0.77 -11.87 -28.73
CA LYS A 351 0.68 -11.94 -28.95
C LYS A 351 1.12 -13.21 -29.67
N ALA A 352 0.45 -14.33 -29.40
CA ALA A 352 0.69 -15.59 -30.10
C ALA A 352 0.14 -15.63 -31.55
N GLY A 353 -0.47 -14.54 -32.05
CA GLY A 353 -1.02 -14.47 -33.40
C GLY A 353 -2.34 -15.24 -33.58
N ASN A 354 -3.11 -15.43 -32.50
CA ASN A 354 -4.38 -16.17 -32.49
C ASN A 354 -5.58 -15.24 -32.25
N PRO A 355 -5.98 -14.39 -33.22
CA PRO A 355 -6.96 -13.33 -33.01
C PRO A 355 -8.35 -13.84 -32.63
N ALA A 356 -8.79 -14.99 -33.15
CA ALA A 356 -10.08 -15.57 -32.80
C ALA A 356 -10.14 -16.01 -31.33
N ALA A 357 -9.06 -16.65 -30.83
CA ALA A 357 -8.96 -17.05 -29.43
C ALA A 357 -8.79 -15.83 -28.50
N ALA A 358 -8.01 -14.83 -28.94
CA ALA A 358 -7.85 -13.57 -28.22
C ALA A 358 -9.18 -12.85 -28.03
N LYS A 359 -9.98 -12.75 -29.09
CA LYS A 359 -11.32 -12.16 -29.04
C LYS A 359 -12.26 -12.96 -28.15
N ALA A 360 -12.29 -14.29 -28.27
CA ALA A 360 -13.14 -15.13 -27.43
C ALA A 360 -12.79 -15.02 -25.93
N ALA A 361 -11.50 -14.88 -25.60
CA ALA A 361 -11.06 -14.62 -24.23
C ALA A 361 -11.46 -13.20 -23.77
N LEU A 362 -11.32 -12.18 -24.63
CA LEU A 362 -11.75 -10.82 -24.31
C LEU A 362 -13.27 -10.73 -24.07
N ASP A 363 -14.08 -11.36 -24.92
CA ASP A 363 -15.53 -11.36 -24.79
C ASP A 363 -15.96 -11.97 -23.44
N ARG A 364 -15.31 -13.06 -23.00
CA ARG A 364 -15.52 -13.63 -21.65
C ARG A 364 -15.13 -12.67 -20.54
N ALA A 365 -14.03 -11.92 -20.70
CA ALA A 365 -13.59 -10.96 -19.71
C ALA A 365 -14.58 -9.79 -19.58
N LEU A 366 -15.07 -9.26 -20.72
CA LEU A 366 -16.07 -8.19 -20.76
C LEU A 366 -17.42 -8.64 -20.19
N GLU A 367 -17.87 -9.86 -20.51
CA GLU A 367 -19.10 -10.44 -19.96
C GLU A 367 -19.01 -10.58 -18.44
N ALA A 368 -17.90 -11.11 -17.92
CA ALA A 368 -17.68 -11.24 -16.48
C ALA A 368 -17.62 -9.86 -15.78
N ALA A 369 -17.01 -8.86 -16.40
CA ALA A 369 -16.96 -7.48 -15.88
C ALA A 369 -18.33 -6.78 -15.90
N GLY A 370 -19.22 -7.16 -16.82
CA GLY A 370 -20.59 -6.63 -16.92
C GLY A 370 -21.59 -7.24 -15.94
N THR A 371 -21.21 -8.32 -15.23
CA THR A 371 -22.02 -8.81 -14.10
C THR A 371 -21.93 -7.82 -12.93
N ASN A 372 -22.96 -7.70 -12.08
CA ASN A 372 -23.05 -6.73 -10.96
C ASN A 372 -21.92 -6.81 -9.88
N GLY A 373 -20.78 -7.46 -10.15
CA GLY A 373 -19.61 -7.42 -9.31
C GLY A 373 -18.74 -6.20 -9.61
N GLU A 374 -18.44 -5.41 -8.59
CA GLU A 374 -17.35 -4.43 -8.67
C GLU A 374 -16.03 -5.17 -8.95
N ILE A 375 -15.33 -4.75 -10.00
CA ILE A 375 -13.94 -5.14 -10.25
C ILE A 375 -13.02 -4.04 -9.77
N ASP A 376 -11.85 -4.42 -9.25
CA ASP A 376 -10.90 -3.42 -8.78
C ASP A 376 -10.16 -2.73 -9.95
N VAL A 377 -9.35 -1.72 -9.60
CA VAL A 377 -8.55 -0.95 -10.54
C VAL A 377 -7.60 -1.84 -11.34
N SER A 378 -6.89 -2.75 -10.67
CA SER A 378 -5.90 -3.63 -11.32
C SER A 378 -6.56 -4.52 -12.39
N ALA A 379 -7.71 -5.13 -12.08
CA ALA A 379 -8.47 -5.94 -13.04
C ALA A 379 -9.00 -5.09 -14.21
N SER A 380 -9.44 -3.85 -13.93
CA SER A 380 -9.92 -2.92 -14.96
C SER A 380 -8.80 -2.51 -15.92
N LEU A 381 -7.61 -2.20 -15.39
CA LEU A 381 -6.44 -1.85 -16.21
C LEU A 381 -5.96 -3.05 -17.05
N GLU A 382 -5.96 -4.25 -16.48
CA GLU A 382 -5.63 -5.49 -17.20
C GLU A 382 -6.62 -5.77 -18.34
N LEU A 383 -7.92 -5.54 -18.11
CA LEU A 383 -8.96 -5.65 -19.12
C LEU A 383 -8.78 -4.61 -20.25
N ALA A 384 -8.45 -3.36 -19.91
CA ALA A 384 -8.16 -2.33 -20.90
C ALA A 384 -6.92 -2.68 -21.75
N ASN A 385 -5.88 -3.25 -21.14
CA ASN A 385 -4.71 -3.75 -21.88
C ASN A 385 -5.08 -4.89 -22.84
N ALA A 386 -5.94 -5.82 -22.40
CA ALA A 386 -6.47 -6.87 -23.27
C ALA A 386 -7.28 -6.31 -24.45
N CYS A 387 -8.10 -5.28 -24.23
CA CYS A 387 -8.80 -4.58 -25.30
C CYS A 387 -7.81 -4.00 -26.33
N PHE A 388 -6.76 -3.31 -25.90
CA PHE A 388 -5.73 -2.81 -26.82
C PHE A 388 -5.03 -3.93 -27.59
N ALA A 389 -4.63 -5.01 -26.90
CA ALA A 389 -3.96 -6.16 -27.52
C ALA A 389 -4.85 -6.84 -28.58
N ALA A 390 -6.16 -6.88 -28.35
CA ALA A 390 -7.15 -7.42 -29.29
C ALA A 390 -7.58 -6.43 -30.40
N GLY A 391 -7.13 -5.18 -30.34
CA GLY A 391 -7.46 -4.13 -31.31
C GLY A 391 -8.75 -3.34 -31.04
N ASP A 392 -9.39 -3.52 -29.88
CA ASP A 392 -10.59 -2.78 -29.46
C ASP A 392 -10.21 -1.52 -28.67
N GLN A 393 -9.71 -0.51 -29.36
CA GLN A 393 -9.24 0.73 -28.72
C GLN A 393 -10.37 1.52 -28.05
N ASP A 394 -11.58 1.48 -28.61
CA ASP A 394 -12.72 2.24 -28.09
C ASP A 394 -13.13 1.72 -26.71
N GLN A 395 -13.22 0.39 -26.56
CA GLN A 395 -13.54 -0.21 -25.28
C GLN A 395 -12.40 -0.01 -24.26
N ALA A 396 -11.13 -0.11 -24.69
CA ALA A 396 -9.98 0.17 -23.83
C ALA A 396 -10.03 1.59 -23.25
N LYS A 397 -10.20 2.60 -24.13
CA LYS A 397 -10.31 4.02 -23.74
C LYS A 397 -11.51 4.26 -22.84
N ARG A 398 -12.64 3.58 -23.07
CA ARG A 398 -13.82 3.70 -22.20
C ARG A 398 -13.56 3.21 -20.77
N ILE A 399 -12.89 2.07 -20.63
CA ILE A 399 -12.50 1.53 -19.32
C ILE A 399 -11.51 2.47 -18.63
N LEU A 400 -10.46 2.89 -19.34
CA LEU A 400 -9.44 3.80 -18.77
C LEU A 400 -10.02 5.14 -18.37
N LYS A 401 -10.97 5.68 -19.14
CA LYS A 401 -11.72 6.88 -18.76
C LYS A 401 -12.46 6.68 -17.45
N ASN A 402 -13.19 5.57 -17.29
CA ASN A 402 -13.93 5.31 -16.06
C ASN A 402 -12.98 5.22 -14.85
N VAL A 403 -11.86 4.50 -14.99
CA VAL A 403 -10.83 4.41 -13.94
C VAL A 403 -10.26 5.79 -13.59
N ALA A 404 -9.91 6.59 -14.60
CA ALA A 404 -9.33 7.93 -14.39
C ALA A 404 -10.34 8.92 -13.80
N GLU A 405 -11.62 8.86 -14.18
CA GLU A 405 -12.67 9.69 -13.58
C GLU A 405 -12.95 9.30 -12.12
N ASP A 406 -12.96 7.99 -11.81
CA ASP A 406 -13.23 7.49 -10.47
C ASP A 406 -12.05 7.72 -9.50
N HIS A 407 -10.81 7.69 -10.00
CA HIS A 407 -9.59 7.85 -9.21
C HIS A 407 -8.79 9.12 -9.57
N GLN A 408 -9.48 10.20 -9.94
CA GLN A 408 -8.86 11.44 -10.43
C GLN A 408 -7.77 12.02 -9.51
N GLU A 409 -7.91 11.83 -8.20
CA GLU A 409 -6.99 12.36 -7.18
C GLU A 409 -5.82 11.41 -6.85
N ASN A 410 -5.79 10.22 -7.47
CA ASN A 410 -4.78 9.22 -7.22
C ASN A 410 -3.78 9.16 -8.39
N ASP A 411 -2.72 9.95 -8.28
CA ASP A 411 -1.67 10.03 -9.30
C ASP A 411 -1.04 8.67 -9.60
N ALA A 412 -0.99 7.75 -8.64
CA ALA A 412 -0.47 6.40 -8.87
C ALA A 412 -1.39 5.58 -9.79
N VAL A 413 -2.71 5.70 -9.65
CA VAL A 413 -3.68 5.04 -10.55
C VAL A 413 -3.62 5.68 -11.94
N LEU A 414 -3.46 6.99 -12.04
CA LEU A 414 -3.30 7.68 -13.32
C LEU A 414 -2.02 7.26 -14.05
N GLU A 415 -0.89 7.12 -13.35
CA GLU A 415 0.34 6.60 -13.94
C GLU A 415 0.17 5.14 -14.40
N GLN A 416 -0.55 4.31 -13.66
CA GLN A 416 -0.85 2.94 -14.11
C GLN A 416 -1.74 2.92 -15.36
N ALA A 417 -2.72 3.82 -15.47
CA ALA A 417 -3.52 3.99 -16.69
C ALA A 417 -2.65 4.47 -17.87
N GLN A 418 -1.72 5.40 -17.63
CA GLN A 418 -0.74 5.84 -18.63
C GLN A 418 0.16 4.69 -19.09
N ALA A 419 0.62 3.85 -18.15
CA ALA A 419 1.44 2.69 -18.47
C ALA A 419 0.70 1.69 -19.39
N VAL A 420 -0.63 1.57 -19.29
CA VAL A 420 -1.43 0.77 -20.23
C VAL A 420 -1.34 1.35 -21.65
N PHE A 421 -1.53 2.67 -21.83
CA PHE A 421 -1.33 3.33 -23.12
C PHE A 421 0.09 3.16 -23.66
N ARG A 422 1.11 3.36 -22.81
CA ARG A 422 2.53 3.18 -23.15
C ARG A 422 2.81 1.76 -23.64
N SER A 423 2.25 0.75 -22.97
CA SER A 423 2.39 -0.66 -23.37
C SER A 423 1.75 -0.98 -24.72
N ALA A 424 0.71 -0.23 -25.10
CA ALA A 424 0.05 -0.31 -26.40
C ALA A 424 0.75 0.55 -27.48
N GLY A 425 1.82 1.26 -27.14
CA GLY A 425 2.52 2.17 -28.06
C GLY A 425 1.80 3.49 -28.30
N LEU A 426 0.93 3.90 -27.37
CA LEU A 426 0.07 5.08 -27.46
C LEU A 426 0.39 6.11 -26.35
N ASP A 427 1.66 6.25 -25.95
CA ASP A 427 2.07 7.05 -24.78
C ASP A 427 1.56 8.51 -24.88
N ASP A 428 1.92 9.22 -25.95
CA ASP A 428 1.50 10.61 -26.19
C ASP A 428 -0.04 10.77 -26.22
N GLU A 429 -0.74 9.80 -26.84
CA GLU A 429 -2.21 9.82 -26.88
C GLU A 429 -2.81 9.60 -25.49
N GLY A 430 -2.20 8.73 -24.69
CA GLY A 430 -2.56 8.47 -23.31
C GLY A 430 -2.46 9.74 -22.46
N GLU A 431 -1.38 10.50 -22.59
CA GLU A 431 -1.17 11.73 -21.82
C GLU A 431 -2.28 12.74 -22.12
N ILE A 432 -2.53 12.99 -23.41
CA ILE A 432 -3.59 13.88 -23.88
C ILE A 432 -4.98 13.39 -23.39
N PHE A 433 -5.22 12.09 -23.47
CA PHE A 433 -6.50 11.49 -23.10
C PHE A 433 -6.80 11.60 -21.60
N LEU A 434 -5.80 11.31 -20.76
CA LEU A 434 -5.92 11.40 -19.30
C LEU A 434 -6.01 12.85 -18.84
N GLU A 435 -5.26 13.77 -19.45
CA GLU A 435 -5.38 15.21 -19.19
C GLU A 435 -6.78 15.72 -19.55
N ALA A 436 -7.30 15.39 -20.73
CA ALA A 436 -8.65 15.77 -21.15
C ALA A 436 -9.73 15.20 -20.20
N THR A 437 -9.50 14.01 -19.64
CA THR A 437 -10.38 13.40 -18.63
C THR A 437 -10.33 14.17 -17.33
N ARG A 438 -9.14 14.56 -16.86
CA ARG A 438 -8.96 15.41 -15.68
C ARG A 438 -9.65 16.76 -15.85
N GLU A 439 -9.48 17.42 -17.01
CA GLU A 439 -10.16 18.68 -17.31
C GLU A 439 -11.68 18.55 -17.31
N ARG A 440 -12.22 17.45 -17.85
CA ARG A 440 -13.67 17.19 -17.86
C ARG A 440 -14.21 17.14 -16.44
N MET A 441 -13.51 16.49 -15.52
CA MET A 441 -13.91 16.43 -14.12
C MET A 441 -13.82 17.79 -13.41
N ILE A 442 -12.81 18.60 -13.75
CA ILE A 442 -12.72 20.00 -13.28
C ILE A 442 -13.92 20.82 -13.80
N ARG A 443 -14.26 20.68 -15.09
CA ARG A 443 -15.43 21.35 -15.69
C ARG A 443 -16.73 20.95 -15.01
N LEU A 444 -16.96 19.65 -14.78
CA LEU A 444 -18.15 19.14 -14.07
C LEU A 444 -18.33 19.81 -12.71
N ASN A 445 -17.26 19.93 -11.92
CA ASN A 445 -17.32 20.60 -10.62
C ASN A 445 -17.58 22.12 -10.76
N ASN A 446 -16.93 22.78 -11.71
CA ASN A 446 -17.12 24.22 -11.94
C ASN A 446 -18.55 24.54 -12.40
N ASP A 447 -19.12 23.72 -13.28
CA ASP A 447 -20.49 23.86 -13.77
C ASP A 447 -21.50 23.68 -12.64
N ALA A 448 -21.26 22.72 -11.72
CA ALA A 448 -22.10 22.51 -10.55
C ALA A 448 -22.09 23.73 -9.62
N VAL A 449 -20.90 24.30 -9.39
CA VAL A 449 -20.74 25.51 -8.58
C VAL A 449 -21.40 26.73 -9.26
N ALA A 450 -21.31 26.84 -10.59
CA ALA A 450 -21.95 27.91 -11.35
C ALA A 450 -23.48 27.84 -11.24
N LEU A 451 -24.07 26.65 -11.41
CA LEU A 451 -25.50 26.41 -11.23
C LEU A 451 -25.97 26.72 -9.80
N ALA A 452 -25.17 26.36 -8.79
CA ALA A 452 -25.50 26.70 -7.41
C ALA A 452 -25.50 28.23 -7.19
N LYS A 453 -24.52 28.95 -7.75
CA LYS A 453 -24.43 30.42 -7.66
C LYS A 453 -25.52 31.15 -8.45
N SER A 454 -26.02 30.59 -9.54
CA SER A 454 -27.15 31.15 -10.30
C SER A 454 -28.51 30.95 -9.62
N GLY A 455 -28.56 30.25 -8.48
CA GLY A 455 -29.77 29.94 -7.73
C GLY A 455 -30.47 28.65 -8.15
N GLU A 456 -29.93 27.94 -9.15
CA GLU A 456 -30.41 26.66 -9.70
C GLU A 456 -29.88 25.45 -8.90
N LEU A 457 -29.99 25.53 -7.57
CA LEU A 457 -29.41 24.56 -6.64
C LEU A 457 -29.90 23.12 -6.85
N ASP A 458 -31.16 22.92 -7.25
CA ASP A 458 -31.71 21.58 -7.50
C ASP A 458 -31.04 20.93 -8.73
N LYS A 459 -30.71 21.70 -9.77
CA LYS A 459 -29.96 21.19 -10.93
C LYS A 459 -28.51 20.85 -10.58
N ALA A 460 -27.86 21.73 -9.82
CA ALA A 460 -26.51 21.49 -9.33
C ALA A 460 -26.44 20.20 -8.49
N SER A 461 -27.40 20.03 -7.58
CA SER A 461 -27.53 18.83 -6.73
C SER A 461 -27.79 17.57 -7.54
N ALA A 462 -28.70 17.62 -8.53
CA ALA A 462 -28.98 16.45 -9.37
C ALA A 462 -27.76 16.00 -10.19
N MET A 463 -27.02 16.97 -10.76
CA MET A 463 -25.81 16.69 -11.54
C MET A 463 -24.70 16.07 -10.67
N LEU A 464 -24.53 16.57 -9.44
CA LEU A 464 -23.56 16.04 -8.49
C LEU A 464 -23.99 14.69 -7.90
N ASP A 465 -25.29 14.47 -7.70
CA ASP A 465 -25.85 13.19 -7.26
C ASP A 465 -25.51 12.10 -8.29
N GLU A 466 -25.82 12.34 -9.57
CA GLU A 466 -25.51 11.41 -10.66
C GLU A 466 -24.01 11.11 -10.76
N ALA A 467 -23.18 12.14 -10.62
CA ALA A 467 -21.73 11.98 -10.66
C ALA A 467 -21.21 11.16 -9.46
N ALA A 468 -21.66 11.45 -8.24
CA ALA A 468 -21.23 10.76 -7.03
C ALA A 468 -21.73 9.31 -6.96
N ASP A 469 -22.92 9.02 -7.48
CA ASP A 469 -23.48 7.67 -7.57
C ASP A 469 -22.72 6.78 -8.58
N ARG A 470 -22.06 7.38 -9.56
CA ARG A 470 -21.22 6.66 -10.53
C ARG A 470 -19.77 6.55 -10.05
N LEU A 471 -19.23 7.61 -9.45
CA LEU A 471 -17.81 7.77 -9.12
C LEU A 471 -17.56 7.52 -7.63
N HIS A 472 -17.63 6.24 -7.25
CA HIS A 472 -17.52 5.76 -5.87
C HIS A 472 -16.20 6.12 -5.17
N ASN A 473 -15.10 6.27 -5.91
CA ASN A 473 -13.78 6.56 -5.38
C ASN A 473 -13.31 8.00 -5.62
N ASN A 474 -14.19 8.90 -6.09
CA ASN A 474 -13.85 10.30 -6.33
C ASN A 474 -14.29 11.17 -5.13
N ALA A 475 -13.34 11.53 -4.26
CA ALA A 475 -13.65 12.24 -3.03
C ALA A 475 -14.12 13.67 -3.30
N GLN A 476 -13.50 14.38 -4.25
CA GLN A 476 -13.86 15.75 -4.62
C GLN A 476 -15.30 15.86 -5.12
N VAL A 477 -15.77 14.92 -5.96
CA VAL A 477 -17.17 14.88 -6.43
C VAL A 477 -18.13 14.58 -5.29
N ALA A 478 -17.83 13.58 -4.46
CA ALA A 478 -18.65 13.22 -3.31
C ALA A 478 -18.75 14.38 -2.29
N ILE A 479 -17.66 15.10 -2.02
CA ILE A 479 -17.65 16.30 -1.16
C ILE A 479 -18.59 17.38 -1.72
N ASN A 480 -18.51 17.66 -3.03
CA ASN A 480 -19.36 18.68 -3.63
C ASN A 480 -20.85 18.25 -3.60
N ALA A 481 -21.14 16.97 -3.83
CA ALA A 481 -22.50 16.42 -3.71
C ALA A 481 -23.04 16.55 -2.28
N ALA A 482 -22.23 16.22 -1.27
CA ALA A 482 -22.58 16.42 0.13
C ALA A 482 -22.88 17.89 0.44
N ILE A 483 -22.00 18.82 0.01
CA ILE A 483 -22.19 20.26 0.22
C ILE A 483 -23.46 20.75 -0.47
N ALA A 484 -23.75 20.31 -1.70
CA ALA A 484 -24.98 20.67 -2.41
C ALA A 484 -26.23 20.17 -1.66
N ALA A 485 -26.21 18.95 -1.12
CA ALA A 485 -27.28 18.44 -0.27
C ALA A 485 -27.45 19.30 1.00
N MET A 486 -26.35 19.69 1.66
CA MET A 486 -26.38 20.58 2.83
C MET A 486 -26.96 21.96 2.51
N MET A 487 -26.63 22.54 1.35
CA MET A 487 -27.20 23.80 0.89
C MET A 487 -28.71 23.69 0.66
N ARG A 488 -29.20 22.55 0.16
CA ARG A 488 -30.65 22.30 0.00
C ARG A 488 -31.35 22.18 1.35
N ILE A 489 -30.74 21.49 2.31
CA ILE A 489 -31.23 21.44 3.70
C ILE A 489 -31.37 22.85 4.28
N GLN A 490 -30.37 23.71 4.07
CA GLN A 490 -30.40 25.09 4.55
C GLN A 490 -31.53 25.91 3.90
N ARG A 491 -31.84 25.69 2.62
CA ARG A 491 -32.81 26.49 1.85
C ARG A 491 -34.26 25.98 1.99
N GLN A 492 -34.46 24.68 1.96
CA GLN A 492 -35.78 24.03 1.86
C GLN A 492 -36.20 23.32 3.16
N GLY A 493 -35.29 23.24 4.15
CA GLY A 493 -35.48 22.45 5.37
C GLY A 493 -34.93 21.04 5.25
N ALA A 494 -34.64 20.42 6.39
CA ALA A 494 -34.10 19.08 6.44
C ALA A 494 -35.16 18.02 6.08
N SER A 495 -34.82 17.09 5.19
CA SER A 495 -35.58 15.88 4.92
C SER A 495 -34.69 14.66 5.16
N ALA A 496 -35.31 13.52 5.51
CA ALA A 496 -34.57 12.26 5.72
C ALA A 496 -33.70 11.90 4.51
N GLU A 497 -34.24 12.05 3.29
CA GLU A 497 -33.53 11.78 2.04
C GLU A 497 -32.27 12.64 1.89
N LEU A 498 -32.35 13.96 2.15
CA LEU A 498 -31.20 14.85 2.01
C LEU A 498 -30.13 14.59 3.06
N ILE A 499 -30.53 14.24 4.29
CA ILE A 499 -29.61 13.90 5.38
C ILE A 499 -28.87 12.59 5.04
N ASP A 500 -29.60 11.58 4.56
CA ASP A 500 -29.02 10.29 4.17
C ASP A 500 -28.07 10.45 2.99
N LYS A 501 -28.43 11.25 1.99
CA LYS A 501 -27.53 11.58 0.87
C LYS A 501 -26.26 12.27 1.35
N ALA A 502 -26.38 13.31 2.17
CA ALA A 502 -25.23 14.03 2.69
C ALA A 502 -24.31 13.11 3.52
N HIS A 503 -24.88 12.27 4.39
CA HIS A 503 -24.13 11.28 5.18
C HIS A 503 -23.40 10.27 4.30
N ARG A 504 -24.11 9.72 3.30
CA ARG A 504 -23.57 8.75 2.34
C ARG A 504 -22.38 9.32 1.59
N TYR A 505 -22.51 10.52 1.02
CA TYR A 505 -21.42 11.14 0.25
C TYR A 505 -20.23 11.56 1.12
N ILE A 506 -20.45 12.02 2.36
CA ILE A 506 -19.33 12.28 3.29
C ILE A 506 -18.61 10.97 3.63
N THR A 507 -19.35 9.89 3.85
CA THR A 507 -18.78 8.57 4.11
C THR A 507 -17.99 8.05 2.91
N GLN A 508 -18.51 8.24 1.70
CA GLN A 508 -17.85 7.93 0.44
C GLN A 508 -16.55 8.73 0.27
N ALA A 509 -16.61 10.06 0.43
CA ALA A 509 -15.45 10.94 0.33
C ALA A 509 -14.36 10.54 1.33
N ASN A 510 -14.73 10.26 2.58
CA ASN A 510 -13.79 9.82 3.60
C ASN A 510 -13.17 8.44 3.30
N ARG A 511 -13.89 7.54 2.63
CA ARG A 511 -13.32 6.26 2.19
C ARG A 511 -12.35 6.45 1.02
N ALA A 512 -12.71 7.32 0.08
CA ALA A 512 -11.92 7.62 -1.12
C ALA A 512 -10.62 8.36 -0.80
N ASN A 513 -10.71 9.43 -0.01
CA ASN A 513 -9.56 10.24 0.42
C ASN A 513 -9.80 10.85 1.82
N PRO A 514 -9.39 10.17 2.91
CA PRO A 514 -9.57 10.67 4.28
C PRO A 514 -8.82 11.98 4.55
N ASP A 515 -7.69 12.20 3.87
CA ASP A 515 -6.83 13.36 4.06
C ASP A 515 -7.21 14.52 3.12
N HIS A 516 -8.36 14.43 2.44
CA HIS A 516 -8.80 15.45 1.49
C HIS A 516 -9.02 16.82 2.20
N PRO A 517 -8.39 17.93 1.73
CA PRO A 517 -8.41 19.23 2.42
C PRO A 517 -9.82 19.78 2.71
N ARG A 518 -10.78 19.53 1.81
CA ARG A 518 -12.18 19.98 1.91
C ARG A 518 -13.13 19.00 2.63
N LEU A 519 -12.67 17.81 3.04
CA LEU A 519 -13.54 16.86 3.75
C LEU A 519 -14.03 17.46 5.08
N GLY A 520 -13.15 18.19 5.78
CA GLY A 520 -13.50 18.86 7.03
C GLY A 520 -14.61 19.90 6.89
N GLU A 521 -14.66 20.62 5.77
CA GLU A 521 -15.71 21.58 5.43
C GLU A 521 -17.08 20.88 5.38
N ALA A 522 -17.17 19.77 4.64
CA ALA A 522 -18.41 18.99 4.50
C ALA A 522 -18.90 18.42 5.84
N VAL A 523 -17.97 17.89 6.66
CA VAL A 523 -18.30 17.37 8.00
C VAL A 523 -18.82 18.46 8.92
N GLN A 524 -18.21 19.64 8.92
CA GLN A 524 -18.66 20.78 9.73
C GLN A 524 -20.05 21.27 9.31
N LEU A 525 -20.31 21.36 8.00
CA LEU A 525 -21.63 21.73 7.48
C LEU A 525 -22.68 20.70 7.90
N TYR A 526 -22.38 19.40 7.78
CA TYR A 526 -23.28 18.34 8.23
C TYR A 526 -23.63 18.47 9.70
N ARG A 527 -22.64 18.63 10.59
CA ARG A 527 -22.87 18.82 12.03
C ARG A 527 -23.69 20.08 12.35
N LYS A 528 -23.63 21.10 11.49
CA LYS A 528 -24.35 22.36 11.68
C LYS A 528 -25.83 22.27 11.30
N PHE A 529 -26.17 21.58 10.22
CA PHE A 529 -27.54 21.59 9.68
C PHE A 529 -28.27 20.25 9.76
N ALA A 530 -27.58 19.13 10.02
CA ALA A 530 -28.24 17.87 10.31
C ALA A 530 -28.94 17.95 11.69
N PRO A 531 -30.13 17.35 11.85
CA PRO A 531 -30.83 17.35 13.12
C PRO A 531 -30.09 16.48 14.16
N PRO A 532 -30.33 16.69 15.47
CA PRO A 532 -29.57 16.01 16.54
C PRO A 532 -29.69 14.48 16.56
N ASP A 533 -30.75 13.94 15.97
CA ASP A 533 -31.05 12.51 15.82
C ASP A 533 -30.48 11.88 14.53
N ALA A 534 -29.82 12.68 13.68
CA ALA A 534 -29.20 12.19 12.46
C ALA A 534 -28.05 11.21 12.74
N LEU A 535 -27.78 10.33 11.77
CA LEU A 535 -26.70 9.35 11.85
C LEU A 535 -25.35 10.03 12.12
N PRO A 536 -24.59 9.60 13.14
CA PRO A 536 -23.29 10.19 13.42
C PRO A 536 -22.31 9.87 12.29
N LEU A 537 -21.49 10.86 11.93
CA LEU A 537 -20.37 10.69 11.02
C LEU A 537 -19.21 10.01 11.76
N LYS A 538 -18.76 8.85 11.26
CA LYS A 538 -17.52 8.19 11.71
C LYS A 538 -16.31 8.74 10.97
N VAL A 539 -16.17 10.07 10.97
CA VAL A 539 -15.06 10.80 10.35
C VAL A 539 -14.38 11.60 11.45
N ASN A 540 -13.12 11.28 11.74
CA ASN A 540 -12.32 12.00 12.73
C ASN A 540 -11.79 13.28 12.06
N LEU A 541 -12.06 14.44 12.66
CA LEU A 541 -11.46 15.72 12.28
C LEU A 541 -10.23 16.02 13.13
#